data_AF-A4Y1Z3-F1
#
_entry.id   AF-A4Y1Z3-F1
#
_cell.length_a   1.000
_cell.length_b   1.000
_cell.length_c   1.000
_cell.angle_alpha   90.00
_cell.angle_beta   90.00
_cell.angle_gamma   90.00
#
_symmetry.space_group_name_H-M   'P 1'
#
loop_
_entity.id
_entity.type
_entity.pdbx_description
1 polymer ?
#
loop_
_entity_poly.entity_id
_entity_poly.type
_entity_poly.pdbx_seq_one_letter_code
_entity_poly.pdbx_strand_id
1 'polypeptide(L)'
;MELLGTTQAVAGQFYALQQELVSLKPTLILPCSEKKLPHSALAFDLYQGTGYLSIVKQWSQVELSQVFNLFFLSAKYGLIHASELIEPYEQVMTDERVSMLGANKVLVSKAQRHIQSMNYDALYTSCYQNGIKRPFLS
;
A
#
# COMPACT_ATOMS: atom_id res chain seq x y z
N MET A 1 -25.37 37.06 20.68
CA MET A 1 -23.90 36.93 20.59
C MET A 1 -23.55 35.45 20.68
N GLU A 2 -24.01 34.63 19.71
CA GLU A 2 -23.93 33.15 19.78
C GLU A 2 -23.41 32.46 18.50
N LEU A 3 -22.93 33.22 17.50
CA LEU A 3 -22.52 32.66 16.20
C LEU A 3 -21.02 32.28 16.11
N LEU A 4 -20.23 32.60 17.14
CA LEU A 4 -18.77 32.35 17.16
C LEU A 4 -18.37 30.98 17.76
N GLY A 5 -19.22 30.38 18.60
CA GLY A 5 -18.91 29.11 19.25
C GLY A 5 -19.11 27.89 18.35
N THR A 6 -20.08 27.95 17.43
CA THR A 6 -20.44 26.85 16.53
C THR A 6 -19.44 26.69 15.39
N THR A 7 -18.95 27.78 14.81
CA THR A 7 -18.00 27.76 13.69
C THR A 7 -16.64 27.16 14.06
N GLN A 8 -16.14 27.44 15.27
CA GLN A 8 -14.83 26.95 15.72
C GLN A 8 -14.87 25.46 16.10
N ALA A 9 -15.99 24.97 16.66
CA ALA A 9 -16.21 23.55 16.93
C ALA A 9 -16.34 22.72 15.64
N VAL A 10 -17.06 23.25 14.63
CA VAL A 10 -17.23 22.59 13.33
C VAL A 10 -15.91 22.56 12.55
N ALA A 11 -15.11 23.63 12.59
CA ALA A 11 -13.78 23.65 11.99
C ALA A 11 -12.81 22.65 12.67
N GLY A 12 -12.89 22.51 14.00
CA GLY A 12 -12.13 21.50 14.75
C GLY A 12 -12.52 20.07 14.39
N GLN A 13 -13.82 19.79 14.22
CA GLN A 13 -14.31 18.49 13.76
C GLN A 13 -13.91 18.17 12.31
N PHE A 14 -13.97 19.15 11.41
CA PHE A 14 -13.49 18.99 10.03
C PHE A 14 -11.98 18.74 9.97
N TYR A 15 -11.18 19.44 10.77
CA TYR A 15 -9.74 19.25 10.83
C TYR A 15 -9.36 17.89 11.43
N ALA A 16 -10.08 17.43 12.46
CA ALA A 16 -9.92 16.10 13.03
C ALA A 16 -10.28 15.00 12.00
N LEU A 17 -11.41 15.12 11.30
CA LEU A 17 -11.81 14.22 10.22
C LEU A 17 -10.83 14.25 9.03
N GLN A 18 -10.20 15.39 8.76
CA GLN A 18 -9.16 15.49 7.74
C GLN A 18 -7.88 14.74 8.18
N GLN A 19 -7.49 14.84 9.45
CA GLN A 19 -6.37 14.08 10.03
C GLN A 19 -6.68 12.55 10.10
N GLU A 20 -7.94 12.21 10.36
CA GLU A 20 -8.53 10.85 10.35
C GLU A 20 -8.43 10.21 8.97
N LEU A 21 -8.82 10.93 7.92
CA LEU A 21 -8.66 10.49 6.52
C LEU A 21 -7.19 10.43 6.08
N VAL A 22 -6.33 11.31 6.60
CA VAL A 22 -4.87 11.31 6.33
C VAL A 22 -4.16 10.07 6.88
N SER A 23 -4.74 9.41 7.89
CA SER A 23 -4.18 8.18 8.46
C SER A 23 -4.38 6.93 7.60
N LEU A 24 -5.38 6.96 6.72
CA LEU A 24 -5.77 5.86 5.85
C LEU A 24 -5.03 6.01 4.52
N LYS A 25 -3.75 5.63 4.50
CA LYS A 25 -3.00 5.64 3.23
C LYS A 25 -3.65 4.66 2.23
N PRO A 26 -4.22 5.14 1.11
CA PRO A 26 -4.75 4.25 0.08
C PRO A 26 -3.66 3.29 -0.43
N THR A 27 -4.06 2.09 -0.82
CA THR A 27 -3.13 1.10 -1.39
C THR A 27 -3.08 1.25 -2.90
N LEU A 28 -1.87 1.43 -3.45
CA LEU A 28 -1.59 1.39 -4.87
C LEU A 28 -0.88 0.08 -5.20
N ILE A 29 -1.56 -0.81 -5.94
CA ILE A 29 -1.00 -2.07 -6.44
C ILE A 29 -0.70 -1.91 -7.92
N LEU A 30 0.58 -1.99 -8.27
CA LEU A 30 1.06 -1.92 -9.64
C LEU A 30 1.34 -3.34 -10.17
N PRO A 31 1.06 -3.65 -11.44
CA PRO A 31 1.51 -4.93 -12.01
C PRO A 31 3.05 -4.98 -12.06
N CYS A 32 3.67 -6.15 -12.18
CA CYS A 32 5.09 -6.19 -12.53
C CYS A 32 5.34 -5.63 -13.95
N SER A 33 6.60 -5.36 -14.28
CA SER A 33 6.99 -5.00 -15.66
C SER A 33 7.91 -6.06 -16.27
N GLU A 34 7.84 -6.16 -17.59
CA GLU A 34 8.73 -7.02 -18.38
C GLU A 34 10.19 -6.57 -18.23
N LYS A 35 10.47 -5.29 -18.50
CA LYS A 35 11.82 -4.72 -18.37
C LYS A 35 12.22 -4.57 -16.90
N LYS A 36 13.36 -5.13 -16.52
CA LYS A 36 13.91 -5.08 -15.15
C LYS A 36 15.37 -4.63 -15.15
N LEU A 37 15.87 -4.11 -14.02
CA LEU A 37 17.31 -3.92 -13.82
C LEU A 37 18.03 -5.28 -13.84
N PRO A 38 19.30 -5.34 -14.30
CA PRO A 38 20.05 -6.61 -14.40
C PRO A 38 20.62 -7.10 -13.05
N HIS A 39 20.34 -6.41 -11.96
CA HIS A 39 20.84 -6.71 -10.62
C HIS A 39 19.73 -6.53 -9.58
N SER A 40 19.92 -7.11 -8.40
CA SER A 40 18.97 -6.98 -7.30
C SER A 40 18.79 -5.53 -6.90
N ALA A 41 17.53 -5.11 -6.75
CA ALA A 41 17.16 -3.76 -6.38
C ALA A 41 15.83 -3.79 -5.62
N LEU A 42 15.46 -2.66 -5.01
CA LEU A 42 14.11 -2.51 -4.45
C LEU A 42 13.09 -2.69 -5.57
N ALA A 43 11.93 -3.29 -5.30
CA ALA A 43 10.93 -3.57 -6.32
C ALA A 43 10.56 -2.31 -7.15
N PHE A 44 10.47 -1.14 -6.51
CA PHE A 44 10.24 0.13 -7.20
C PHE A 44 11.30 0.46 -8.25
N ASP A 45 12.57 0.21 -7.92
CA ASP A 45 13.71 0.47 -8.80
C ASP A 45 13.93 -0.66 -9.80
N LEU A 46 13.68 -1.92 -9.41
CA LEU A 46 13.88 -3.08 -10.28
C LEU A 46 13.02 -2.97 -11.53
N TYR A 47 11.73 -2.63 -11.41
CA TYR A 47 10.80 -2.60 -12.53
C TYR A 47 10.98 -1.33 -13.39
N GLN A 48 11.22 -1.51 -14.69
CA GLN A 48 11.66 -0.45 -15.62
C GLN A 48 10.74 -0.30 -16.84
N GLY A 49 9.49 -0.75 -16.75
CA GLY A 49 8.51 -0.64 -17.83
C GLY A 49 8.21 0.81 -18.25
N THR A 50 7.86 1.01 -19.53
CA THR A 50 7.64 2.34 -20.14
C THR A 50 6.18 2.80 -20.16
N GLY A 51 5.23 1.92 -19.81
CA GLY A 51 3.79 2.24 -19.74
C GLY A 51 3.44 3.08 -18.50
N TYR A 52 2.48 2.62 -17.70
CA TYR A 52 2.05 3.32 -16.47
C TYR A 52 3.21 3.66 -15.51
N LEU A 53 4.28 2.85 -15.50
CA LEU A 53 5.47 3.10 -14.67
C LEU A 53 6.17 4.41 -15.03
N SER A 54 6.16 4.85 -16.29
CA SER A 54 6.75 6.14 -16.68
C SER A 54 6.01 7.32 -16.07
N ILE A 55 4.69 7.18 -15.86
CA ILE A 55 3.85 8.17 -15.18
C ILE A 55 4.12 8.12 -13.67
N VAL A 56 4.07 6.93 -13.06
CA VAL A 56 4.29 6.77 -11.61
C VAL A 56 5.70 7.22 -11.19
N LYS A 57 6.72 6.95 -12.01
CA LYS A 57 8.12 7.31 -11.73
C LYS A 57 8.44 8.80 -11.93
N GLN A 58 7.45 9.64 -12.21
CA GLN A 58 7.61 11.09 -12.09
C GLN A 58 7.80 11.52 -10.62
N TRP A 59 7.38 10.67 -9.68
CA TRP A 59 7.59 10.84 -8.25
C TRP A 59 8.58 9.82 -7.71
N SER A 60 9.34 10.21 -6.69
CA SER A 60 10.21 9.31 -5.96
C SER A 60 9.40 8.29 -5.16
N GLN A 61 10.02 7.15 -4.84
CA GLN A 61 9.40 6.16 -3.95
C GLN A 61 9.02 6.77 -2.60
N VAL A 62 9.85 7.69 -2.08
CA VAL A 62 9.62 8.35 -0.78
C VAL A 62 8.34 9.18 -0.83
N GLU A 63 8.16 10.01 -1.84
CA GLU A 63 6.95 10.83 -2.03
C GLU A 63 5.70 9.96 -2.18
N LEU A 64 5.77 8.92 -3.02
CA LEU A 64 4.64 8.01 -3.20
C LEU A 64 4.30 7.25 -1.91
N SER A 65 5.30 6.84 -1.14
CA SER A 65 5.09 6.09 0.12
C SER A 65 4.54 6.97 1.25
N GLN A 66 4.62 8.30 1.13
CA GLN A 66 3.96 9.23 2.05
C GLN A 66 2.44 9.27 1.82
N VAL A 67 1.99 9.01 0.59
CA VAL A 67 0.57 9.10 0.20
C VAL A 67 -0.07 7.72 0.07
N PHE A 68 0.68 6.72 -0.39
CA PHE A 68 0.18 5.38 -0.70
C PHE A 68 0.94 4.29 0.03
N ASN A 69 0.22 3.23 0.35
CA ASN A 69 0.78 1.90 0.57
C ASN A 69 1.15 1.31 -0.81
N LEU A 70 2.43 1.30 -1.16
CA LEU A 70 2.88 0.98 -2.53
C LEU A 70 3.33 -0.47 -2.68
N PHE A 71 2.67 -1.20 -3.57
CA PHE A 71 2.90 -2.63 -3.81
C PHE A 71 3.02 -2.96 -5.28
N PHE A 72 3.69 -4.09 -5.57
CA PHE A 72 3.74 -4.71 -6.88
C PHE A 72 3.13 -6.11 -6.84
N LEU A 73 2.32 -6.44 -7.85
CA LEU A 73 1.88 -7.81 -8.12
C LEU A 73 2.89 -8.48 -9.06
N SER A 74 3.81 -9.25 -8.48
CA SER A 74 4.88 -9.96 -9.17
C SER A 74 4.46 -11.35 -9.62
N ALA A 75 4.78 -11.71 -10.87
CA ALA A 75 4.60 -13.08 -11.36
C ALA A 75 5.42 -14.10 -10.55
N LYS A 76 6.65 -13.76 -10.14
CA LYS A 76 7.51 -14.66 -9.35
C LYS A 76 7.15 -14.63 -7.86
N TYR A 77 7.07 -13.43 -7.29
CA TYR A 77 7.05 -13.22 -5.83
C TYR A 77 5.66 -12.96 -5.25
N GLY A 78 4.60 -12.93 -6.05
CA GLY A 78 3.26 -12.57 -5.60
C GLY A 78 3.15 -11.09 -5.23
N LEU A 79 2.38 -10.76 -4.19
CA LEU A 79 2.25 -9.39 -3.71
C LEU A 79 3.48 -9.00 -2.88
N ILE A 80 4.20 -7.97 -3.31
CA ILE A 80 5.43 -7.48 -2.68
C ILE A 80 5.38 -5.97 -2.43
N HIS A 81 6.01 -5.52 -1.34
CA HIS A 81 6.11 -4.08 -1.06
C HIS A 81 7.13 -3.42 -1.99
N ALA A 82 6.92 -2.14 -2.31
CA ALA A 82 7.82 -1.39 -3.20
C ALA A 82 9.27 -1.30 -2.69
N SER A 83 9.47 -1.36 -1.37
CA SER A 83 10.78 -1.36 -0.71
C SER A 83 11.37 -2.76 -0.49
N GLU A 84 10.79 -3.81 -1.09
CA GLU A 84 11.33 -5.15 -0.96
C GLU A 84 12.49 -5.34 -1.95
N LEU A 85 13.65 -5.80 -1.46
CA LEU A 85 14.79 -6.16 -2.31
C LEU A 85 14.49 -7.46 -3.04
N ILE A 86 14.51 -7.44 -4.38
CA ILE A 86 14.23 -8.60 -5.21
C ILE A 86 15.26 -8.77 -6.33
N GLU A 87 15.47 -10.00 -6.76
CA GLU A 87 16.33 -10.35 -7.90
C GLU A 87 15.57 -10.19 -9.23
N PRO A 88 16.27 -9.88 -10.33
CA PRO A 88 15.68 -9.94 -11.66
C PRO A 88 15.20 -11.36 -11.99
N TYR A 89 14.15 -11.44 -12.81
CA TYR A 89 13.56 -12.70 -13.23
C TYR A 89 12.85 -12.55 -14.57
N GLU A 90 12.79 -13.65 -15.33
CA GLU A 90 12.03 -13.74 -16.57
C GLU A 90 10.83 -14.64 -16.37
N GLN A 91 9.68 -14.02 -16.09
CA GLN A 91 8.43 -14.73 -15.86
C GLN A 91 7.23 -13.82 -16.13
N VAL A 92 6.27 -14.32 -16.90
CA VAL A 92 5.04 -13.61 -17.29
C VAL A 92 3.87 -14.01 -16.39
N MET A 93 2.92 -13.10 -16.18
CA MET A 93 1.71 -13.36 -15.41
C MET A 93 0.62 -14.02 -16.28
N THR A 94 0.70 -15.34 -16.45
CA THR A 94 -0.32 -16.15 -17.14
C THR A 94 -1.41 -16.64 -16.17
N ASP A 95 -2.53 -17.14 -16.69
CA ASP A 95 -3.61 -17.73 -15.87
C ASP A 95 -3.12 -18.90 -15.02
N GLU A 96 -2.32 -19.79 -15.62
CA GLU A 96 -1.67 -20.88 -14.89
C GLU A 96 -0.82 -20.32 -13.75
N ARG A 97 -0.07 -19.23 -14.00
CA ARG A 97 0.75 -18.64 -12.96
C ARG A 97 -0.07 -18.04 -11.83
N VAL A 98 -1.20 -17.41 -12.14
CA VAL A 98 -2.16 -16.92 -11.14
C VAL A 98 -2.67 -18.07 -10.28
N SER A 99 -3.06 -19.19 -10.88
CA SER A 99 -3.47 -20.39 -10.13
C SER A 99 -2.36 -20.93 -9.23
N MET A 100 -1.12 -20.99 -9.74
CA MET A 100 0.04 -21.41 -8.93
C MET A 100 0.32 -20.47 -7.76
N LEU A 101 0.23 -19.16 -7.97
CA LEU A 101 0.39 -18.15 -6.91
C LEU A 101 -0.68 -18.32 -5.83
N GLY A 102 -1.94 -18.53 -6.22
CA GLY A 102 -3.06 -18.77 -5.31
C GLY A 102 -2.99 -20.10 -4.55
N ALA A 103 -2.38 -21.13 -5.14
CA ALA A 103 -2.13 -22.41 -4.46
C ALA A 103 -0.92 -22.38 -3.52
N ASN A 104 -0.01 -21.42 -3.69
CA ASN A 104 1.18 -21.30 -2.86
C ASN A 104 0.86 -20.64 -1.51
N LYS A 105 0.69 -21.47 -0.48
CA LYS A 105 0.35 -21.02 0.88
C LYS A 105 1.30 -19.96 1.45
N VAL A 106 2.60 -20.04 1.15
CA VAL A 106 3.58 -19.07 1.66
C VAL A 106 3.33 -17.68 1.07
N LEU A 107 3.11 -17.61 -0.25
CA LEU A 107 2.84 -16.35 -0.95
C LEU A 107 1.46 -15.80 -0.58
N VAL A 108 0.45 -16.65 -0.44
CA VAL A 108 -0.89 -16.25 0.02
C VAL A 108 -0.83 -15.68 1.44
N SER A 109 -0.16 -16.36 2.38
CA SER A 109 -0.03 -15.85 3.75
C SER A 109 0.78 -14.55 3.79
N LYS A 110 1.79 -14.39 2.93
CA LYS A 110 2.52 -13.12 2.79
C LYS A 110 1.59 -11.99 2.32
N ALA A 111 0.80 -12.24 1.27
CA ALA A 111 -0.17 -11.26 0.77
C ALA A 111 -1.21 -10.91 1.82
N GLN A 112 -1.72 -11.91 2.57
CA GLN A 112 -2.66 -11.69 3.67
C GLN A 112 -2.06 -10.81 4.77
N ARG A 113 -0.79 -11.02 5.15
CA ARG A 113 -0.10 -10.13 6.11
C ARG A 113 -0.02 -8.69 5.62
N HIS A 114 0.29 -8.48 4.34
CA HIS A 114 0.32 -7.14 3.76
C HIS A 114 -1.08 -6.49 3.75
N ILE A 115 -2.12 -7.23 3.37
CA ILE A 115 -3.51 -6.73 3.40
C ILE A 115 -3.96 -6.42 4.83
N GLN A 116 -3.61 -7.28 5.79
CA GLN A 116 -3.92 -7.06 7.20
C GLN A 116 -3.19 -5.84 7.75
N SER A 117 -1.92 -5.60 7.39
CA SER A 117 -1.22 -4.39 7.82
C SER A 117 -1.85 -3.12 7.24
N MET A 118 -2.29 -3.14 5.98
CA MET A 118 -3.04 -2.03 5.38
C MET A 118 -4.36 -1.75 6.14
N ASN A 119 -5.08 -2.81 6.52
CA ASN A 119 -6.33 -2.70 7.27
C ASN A 119 -6.12 -2.40 8.77
N TYR A 120 -4.94 -2.70 9.32
CA TYR A 120 -4.61 -2.38 10.70
C TYR A 120 -4.36 -0.88 10.87
N ASP A 121 -3.66 -0.24 9.94
CA ASP A 121 -3.49 1.23 9.94
C ASP A 121 -4.86 1.94 9.83
N ALA A 122 -5.77 1.34 9.06
CA ALA A 122 -7.15 1.79 8.92
C ALA A 122 -7.96 1.69 10.23
N LEU A 123 -7.92 0.52 10.88
CA LEU A 123 -8.67 0.25 12.11
C LEU A 123 -8.06 0.97 13.32
N TYR A 124 -6.72 1.00 13.42
CA TYR A 124 -6.01 1.64 14.52
C TYR A 124 -6.38 3.12 14.60
N THR A 125 -6.44 3.81 13.47
CA THR A 125 -6.78 5.23 13.48
C THR A 125 -8.25 5.47 13.80
N SER A 126 -9.17 4.69 13.21
CA SER A 126 -10.60 4.75 13.55
C SER A 126 -10.87 4.52 15.05
N CYS A 127 -10.21 3.54 15.68
CA CYS A 127 -10.37 3.25 17.10
C CYS A 127 -9.77 4.34 18.01
N TYR A 128 -8.62 4.91 17.65
CA TYR A 128 -7.97 5.95 18.45
C TYR A 128 -8.78 7.26 18.44
N GLN A 129 -9.41 7.60 17.32
CA GLN A 129 -10.19 8.83 17.19
C GLN A 129 -11.56 8.78 17.86
N ASN A 130 -12.13 7.58 18.02
CA ASN A 130 -13.34 7.37 18.79
C ASN A 130 -13.10 7.16 20.30
N GLY A 131 -11.86 7.30 20.79
CA GLY A 131 -11.53 7.12 22.21
C GLY A 131 -11.76 5.70 22.74
N ILE A 132 -11.94 4.72 21.85
CA ILE A 132 -12.22 3.33 22.21
C ILE A 132 -10.89 2.61 22.45
N LYS A 133 -10.59 2.28 23.72
CA LYS A 133 -9.49 1.38 24.05
C LYS A 133 -9.75 0.01 23.42
N ARG A 134 -8.80 -0.44 22.60
CA ARG A 134 -8.70 -1.73 21.90
C ARG A 134 -9.65 -2.83 22.41
N PRO A 135 -10.62 -3.29 21.61
CA PRO A 135 -11.18 -4.62 21.78
C PRO A 135 -10.25 -5.61 21.06
N PHE A 136 -9.86 -6.68 21.73
CA PHE A 136 -9.07 -7.80 21.20
C PHE A 136 -7.57 -7.57 21.00
N LEU A 137 -6.84 -7.60 22.11
CA LEU A 137 -5.64 -8.43 22.26
C LEU A 137 -5.66 -9.01 23.69
N SER A 138 -6.09 -10.27 23.81
CA SER A 138 -5.81 -11.16 24.95
C SER A 138 -4.89 -12.26 24.45
#